data_AF-A0A7K6GU31-F1
#
_entry.id   AF-A0A7K6GU31-F1
#
_cell.length_a   1.000
_cell.length_b   1.000
_cell.length_c   1.000
_cell.angle_alpha   90.00
_cell.angle_beta   90.00
_cell.angle_gamma   90.00
#
_symmetry.space_group_name_H-M   'P 1'
#
loop_
_entity.id
_entity.type
_entity.pdbx_description
1 polymer ?
#
loop_
_entity_poly.entity_id
_entity_poly.type
_entity_poly.pdbx_seq_one_letter_code
_entity_poly.pdbx_strand_id
1 'polypeptide(L)'
;VQVFPPLNFTLTVSAIAQVLLHWKPNPAQEQNNSTIRYDVRILSPVPEEYDTKRTHSVRTAALHNGFSACVRTLLLQEGLQMSSDWVKGKLPPLPGAAETSVTNLSCVTHVTIPGNVSLHCTWLPGQGAPEDTKYFLFYRYETHTEECHSYIKDKWNRNTECRFSSTQIKPGEIDKLIVIHINGSSKRAAIKPFQQLFNQNAIEKVNVPRNISISLEENDLLATWEKPISPFDKECFEYEFYLINLKSGNKQILKISSNSFRLRIDVTSRYSVRMRANHNHICCARGFWSDWSEVISVGQNKLENSITWVFTLLCVFVFCTFLLVAIICK
;
A
#
# COMPACT_ATOMS: atom_id res chain seq x y z
N VAL A 1 42.24 5.04 29.97
CA VAL A 1 41.64 3.68 30.00
C VAL A 1 41.60 3.17 28.57
N GLN A 2 42.03 1.94 28.30
CA GLN A 2 41.98 1.34 26.96
C GLN A 2 40.62 0.64 26.76
N VAL A 3 39.97 0.83 25.61
CA VAL A 3 38.74 0.10 25.27
C VAL A 3 39.04 -0.92 24.20
N PHE A 4 38.67 -2.16 24.45
CA PHE A 4 38.91 -3.26 23.51
C PHE A 4 37.70 -3.53 22.61
N PRO A 5 37.91 -3.90 21.34
CA PRO A 5 36.83 -4.27 20.44
C PRO A 5 36.12 -5.56 20.90
N PRO A 6 34.83 -5.70 20.60
CA PRO A 6 34.10 -6.94 20.87
C PRO A 6 34.68 -8.10 20.03
N LEU A 7 34.52 -9.33 20.52
CA LEU A 7 35.04 -10.53 19.88
C LEU A 7 33.93 -11.29 19.17
N ASN A 8 34.30 -12.14 18.20
CA ASN A 8 33.39 -13.07 17.51
C ASN A 8 32.13 -12.38 16.94
N PHE A 9 32.31 -11.23 16.29
CA PHE A 9 31.20 -10.57 15.62
C PHE A 9 30.74 -11.39 14.41
N THR A 10 29.51 -11.89 14.45
CA THR A 10 28.90 -12.71 13.41
C THR A 10 27.58 -12.11 12.93
N LEU A 11 27.28 -12.38 11.66
CA LEU A 11 26.03 -12.06 11.02
C LEU A 11 25.39 -13.37 10.55
N THR A 12 24.18 -13.66 11.01
CA THR A 12 23.45 -14.87 10.61
C THR A 12 22.07 -14.50 10.10
N VAL A 13 21.64 -15.14 9.01
CA VAL A 13 20.28 -14.96 8.50
C VAL A 13 19.33 -15.80 9.35
N SER A 14 18.45 -15.16 10.10
CA SER A 14 17.51 -15.84 11.02
C SER A 14 16.13 -16.08 10.39
N ALA A 15 15.74 -15.25 9.42
CA ALA A 15 14.50 -15.39 8.64
C ALA A 15 14.61 -14.60 7.32
N ILE A 16 13.57 -14.66 6.47
CA ILE A 16 13.52 -13.88 5.22
C ILE A 16 13.73 -12.39 5.52
N ALA A 17 14.74 -11.78 4.89
CA ALA A 17 15.12 -10.38 5.12
C ALA A 17 15.35 -10.03 6.59
N GLN A 18 15.82 -10.97 7.42
CA GLN A 18 16.15 -10.76 8.82
C GLN A 18 17.55 -11.29 9.13
N VAL A 19 18.34 -10.46 9.81
CA VAL A 19 19.70 -10.77 10.21
C VAL A 19 19.87 -10.60 11.72
N LEU A 20 20.50 -11.59 12.33
CA LEU A 20 20.97 -11.56 13.71
C LEU A 20 22.45 -11.15 13.70
N LEU A 21 22.71 -10.02 14.33
CA LEU A 21 24.04 -9.53 14.68
C LEU A 21 24.35 -10.08 16.07
N HIS A 22 25.48 -10.76 16.24
CA HIS A 22 25.88 -11.31 17.52
C HIS A 22 27.37 -11.11 17.75
N TRP A 23 27.77 -10.75 18.98
CA TRP A 23 29.17 -10.61 19.37
C TRP A 23 29.36 -11.04 20.83
N LYS A 24 30.61 -11.15 21.27
CA LYS A 24 30.97 -11.41 22.67
C LYS A 24 31.73 -10.22 23.26
N PRO A 25 31.52 -9.89 24.55
CA PRO A 25 32.36 -8.91 25.24
C PRO A 25 33.82 -9.34 25.19
N ASN A 26 34.73 -8.37 25.20
CA ASN A 26 36.16 -8.68 25.30
C ASN A 26 36.50 -9.01 26.77
N PRO A 27 37.03 -10.22 27.07
CA PRO A 27 37.38 -10.61 28.45
C PRO A 27 38.46 -9.72 29.08
N ALA A 28 39.30 -9.07 28.27
CA ALA A 28 40.34 -8.16 28.74
C ALA A 28 39.80 -6.76 29.11
N GLN A 29 38.50 -6.51 28.91
CA GLN A 29 37.90 -5.22 29.24
C GLN A 29 37.69 -5.09 30.75
N GLU A 30 38.34 -4.12 31.37
CA GLU A 30 38.11 -3.76 32.77
C GLU A 30 36.68 -3.28 33.00
N GLN A 31 36.04 -3.73 34.08
CA GLN A 31 34.63 -3.45 34.43
C GLN A 31 34.45 -2.54 35.66
N ASN A 32 35.53 -1.96 36.20
CA ASN A 32 35.46 -1.19 37.44
C ASN A 32 34.65 0.12 37.27
N ASN A 33 33.45 0.15 37.85
CA ASN A 33 32.52 1.30 37.89
C ASN A 33 32.15 1.94 36.53
N SER A 34 32.36 1.23 35.42
CA SER A 34 32.10 1.72 34.07
C SER A 34 30.88 1.05 33.43
N THR A 35 30.04 1.81 32.72
CA THR A 35 28.94 1.24 31.93
C THR A 35 29.43 0.88 30.52
N ILE A 36 29.39 -0.41 30.17
CA ILE A 36 29.71 -0.88 28.81
C ILE A 36 28.44 -0.86 27.94
N ARG A 37 28.55 -0.24 26.77
CA ARG A 37 27.57 -0.29 25.67
C ARG A 37 28.28 -0.72 24.38
N TYR A 38 27.50 -0.97 23.36
CA TYR A 38 27.97 -1.28 22.02
C TYR A 38 27.33 -0.34 21.03
N ASP A 39 28.15 0.30 20.23
CA ASP A 39 27.73 1.11 19.10
C ASP A 39 27.68 0.22 17.87
N VAL A 40 26.54 0.21 17.18
CA VAL A 40 26.28 -0.62 16.02
C VAL A 40 25.92 0.28 14.85
N ARG A 41 26.66 0.11 13.76
CA ARG A 41 26.41 0.83 12.51
C ARG A 41 26.11 -0.17 11.40
N ILE A 42 24.93 -0.08 10.81
CA ILE A 42 24.58 -0.74 9.57
C ILE A 42 25.13 0.11 8.43
N LEU A 43 25.90 -0.51 7.54
CA LEU A 43 26.54 0.16 6.40
C LEU A 43 25.73 -0.04 5.11
N SER A 44 25.08 -1.20 4.97
CA SER A 44 24.30 -1.60 3.80
C SER A 44 23.26 -2.63 4.23
N PRO A 45 22.02 -2.62 3.69
CA PRO A 45 21.56 -1.82 2.53
C PRO A 45 21.14 -0.38 2.86
N VAL A 46 20.72 -0.10 4.10
CA VAL A 46 20.30 1.24 4.54
C VAL A 46 21.17 1.62 5.74
N PRO A 47 21.91 2.75 5.69
CA PRO A 47 22.70 3.20 6.82
C PRO A 47 21.84 3.48 8.06
N GLU A 48 22.23 2.92 9.20
CA GLU A 48 21.57 3.09 10.50
C GLU A 48 22.66 3.05 11.57
N GLU A 49 22.56 3.88 12.60
CA GLU A 49 23.49 3.87 13.74
C GLU A 49 22.69 3.96 15.04
N TYR A 50 23.04 3.11 16.01
CA TYR A 50 22.37 3.03 17.29
C TYR A 50 23.29 2.35 18.31
N ASP A 51 23.00 2.55 19.59
CA ASP A 51 23.71 1.88 20.67
C ASP A 51 22.84 0.86 21.42
N THR A 52 23.47 -0.10 22.07
CA THR A 52 22.77 -1.13 22.86
C THR A 52 23.65 -1.64 24.00
N LYS A 53 23.02 -2.11 25.08
CA LYS A 53 23.69 -2.85 26.16
C LYS A 53 23.77 -4.35 25.89
N ARG A 54 23.02 -4.84 24.90
CA ARG A 54 22.96 -6.26 24.55
C ARG A 54 24.16 -6.63 23.67
N THR A 55 24.52 -7.91 23.68
CA THR A 55 25.58 -8.47 22.83
C THR A 55 25.02 -9.06 21.52
N HIS A 56 23.77 -8.72 21.20
CA HIS A 56 23.12 -9.11 19.97
C HIS A 56 22.12 -8.03 19.55
N SER A 57 21.80 -8.02 18.26
CA SER A 57 20.76 -7.18 17.67
C SER A 57 20.12 -7.91 16.50
N VAL A 58 18.81 -7.75 16.34
CA VAL A 58 18.08 -8.28 15.17
C VAL A 58 17.68 -7.12 14.29
N ARG A 59 17.91 -7.25 12.99
CA ARG A 59 17.55 -6.24 11.99
C ARG A 59 16.79 -6.87 10.84
N THR A 60 15.78 -6.15 10.36
CA THR A 60 15.01 -6.51 9.16
C THR A 60 15.48 -5.62 8.02
N ALA A 61 16.01 -6.20 6.95
CA ALA A 61 16.60 -5.50 5.83
C ALA A 61 16.63 -6.39 4.58
N ALA A 62 16.57 -5.81 3.38
CA ALA A 62 16.73 -6.57 2.14
C ALA A 62 18.16 -7.11 2.01
N LEU A 63 18.32 -8.44 1.90
CA LEU A 63 19.62 -9.13 1.92
C LEU A 63 20.09 -9.56 0.53
N HIS A 64 19.28 -9.37 -0.52
CA HIS A 64 19.60 -9.87 -1.86
C HIS A 64 20.87 -9.26 -2.49
N ASN A 65 21.28 -8.07 -2.04
CA ASN A 65 22.54 -7.42 -2.41
C ASN A 65 23.62 -7.52 -1.33
N GLY A 66 23.43 -8.37 -0.33
CA GLY A 66 24.30 -8.53 0.82
C GLY A 66 23.95 -7.56 1.96
N PHE A 67 24.65 -7.71 3.06
CA PHE A 67 24.45 -6.91 4.27
C PHE A 67 25.80 -6.63 4.90
N SER A 68 25.98 -5.44 5.47
CA SER A 68 27.25 -5.09 6.12
C SER A 68 26.97 -4.25 7.34
N ALA A 69 27.67 -4.56 8.43
CA ALA A 69 27.57 -3.84 9.68
C ALA A 69 28.93 -3.80 10.37
N CYS A 70 29.08 -2.87 11.30
CA CYS A 70 30.19 -2.86 12.22
C CYS A 70 29.70 -2.60 13.64
N VAL A 71 30.45 -3.11 14.61
CA VAL A 71 30.18 -2.92 16.04
C VAL A 71 31.46 -2.54 16.75
N ARG A 72 31.37 -1.65 17.73
CA ARG A 72 32.47 -1.31 18.64
C ARG A 72 31.96 -1.21 20.07
N THR A 73 32.88 -1.32 21.01
CA THR A 73 32.61 -1.14 22.44
C THR A 73 32.63 0.34 22.77
N LEU A 74 31.63 0.81 23.52
CA LEU A 74 31.58 2.11 24.15
C LEU A 74 31.72 1.95 25.66
N LEU A 75 32.68 2.65 26.25
CA LEU A 75 32.87 2.72 27.70
C LEU A 75 32.46 4.10 28.18
N LEU A 76 31.51 4.15 29.13
CA LEU A 76 31.14 5.38 29.82
C LEU A 76 31.64 5.34 31.26
N GLN A 77 32.49 6.30 31.62
CA GLN A 77 33.07 6.45 32.96
C GLN A 77 33.10 7.95 33.31
N GLU A 78 32.45 8.34 34.41
CA GLU A 78 32.49 9.71 34.95
C GLU A 78 32.20 10.83 33.93
N GLY A 79 31.33 10.57 32.94
CA GLY A 79 30.97 11.52 31.88
C GLY A 79 31.90 11.52 30.66
N LEU A 80 33.00 10.77 30.69
CA LEU A 80 33.85 10.52 29.52
C LEU A 80 33.34 9.32 28.72
N GLN A 81 33.24 9.51 27.41
CA GLN A 81 32.91 8.45 26.45
C GLN A 81 34.16 8.07 25.67
N MET A 82 34.51 6.79 25.74
CA MET A 82 35.64 6.22 25.01
C MET A 82 35.15 5.06 24.16
N SER A 83 35.79 4.83 23.02
CA SER A 83 35.40 3.77 22.08
C SER A 83 36.57 2.93 21.63
N SER A 84 36.33 1.66 21.38
CA SER A 84 37.28 0.80 20.69
C SER A 84 37.20 0.93 19.17
N ASP A 85 38.10 0.25 18.47
CA ASP A 85 38.05 0.09 17.03
C ASP A 85 36.81 -0.68 16.57
N TRP A 86 36.40 -0.41 15.33
CA TRP A 86 35.27 -1.07 14.70
C TRP A 86 35.60 -2.49 14.27
N VAL A 87 34.74 -3.43 14.64
CA VAL A 87 34.74 -4.79 14.12
C VAL A 87 33.69 -4.90 13.03
N LYS A 88 34.10 -5.25 11.81
CA LYS A 88 33.22 -5.31 10.64
C LYS A 88 32.80 -6.74 10.33
N GLY A 89 31.53 -6.90 9.98
CA GLY A 89 30.94 -8.14 9.46
C GLY A 89 30.25 -7.87 8.13
N LYS A 90 30.27 -8.87 7.22
CA LYS A 90 29.49 -8.81 5.98
C LYS A 90 28.80 -10.15 5.68
N LEU A 91 27.61 -10.07 5.12
CA LEU A 91 26.96 -11.15 4.38
C LEU A 91 27.14 -10.89 2.88
N PRO A 92 27.61 -11.88 2.11
CA PRO A 92 27.71 -11.73 0.66
C PRO A 92 26.30 -11.58 0.04
N PRO A 93 26.20 -11.00 -1.17
CA PRO A 93 24.97 -11.03 -1.95
C PRO A 93 24.48 -12.45 -2.19
N LEU A 94 23.15 -12.60 -2.35
CA LEU A 94 22.57 -13.87 -2.76
C LEU A 94 23.02 -14.22 -4.19
N PRO A 95 23.20 -15.52 -4.52
CA PRO A 95 23.73 -15.95 -5.81
C PRO A 95 22.77 -15.62 -6.96
N GLY A 96 23.33 -15.53 -8.18
CA GLY A 96 22.60 -15.22 -9.41
C GLY A 96 23.05 -13.89 -10.02
N ALA A 97 23.01 -13.82 -11.35
CA ALA A 97 23.40 -12.61 -12.07
C ALA A 97 22.32 -11.52 -11.91
N ALA A 98 22.72 -10.25 -11.87
CA ALA A 98 21.83 -9.15 -11.51
C ALA A 98 20.62 -9.03 -12.46
N GLU A 99 20.85 -9.25 -13.75
CA GLU A 99 19.89 -9.23 -14.84
C GLU A 99 18.84 -10.34 -14.78
N THR A 100 19.09 -11.40 -14.01
CA THR A 100 18.12 -12.49 -13.79
C THR A 100 17.08 -12.15 -12.71
N SER A 101 17.33 -11.12 -11.91
CA SER A 101 16.43 -10.72 -10.82
C SER A 101 15.16 -10.08 -11.38
N VAL A 102 14.05 -10.26 -10.66
CA VAL A 102 12.77 -9.60 -11.01
C VAL A 102 12.88 -8.09 -10.87
N THR A 103 12.04 -7.38 -11.62
CA THR A 103 11.97 -5.92 -11.64
C THR A 103 10.53 -5.46 -11.47
N ASN A 104 10.33 -4.17 -11.15
CA ASN A 104 9.01 -3.54 -11.01
C ASN A 104 8.05 -4.32 -10.08
N LEU A 105 8.55 -4.77 -8.93
CA LEU A 105 7.71 -5.34 -7.90
C LEU A 105 6.73 -4.28 -7.38
N SER A 106 5.45 -4.56 -7.49
CA SER A 106 4.38 -3.75 -6.91
C SER A 106 3.46 -4.66 -6.11
N CYS A 107 3.19 -4.28 -4.87
CA CYS A 107 2.28 -5.00 -3.98
C CYS A 107 1.22 -4.06 -3.44
N VAL A 108 0.01 -4.57 -3.25
CA VAL A 108 -1.14 -3.87 -2.71
C VAL A 108 -1.84 -4.77 -1.70
N THR A 109 -2.18 -4.23 -0.54
CA THR A 109 -3.03 -4.89 0.44
C THR A 109 -4.44 -4.32 0.42
N HIS A 110 -5.42 -5.17 0.67
CA HIS A 110 -6.83 -4.79 0.79
C HIS A 110 -7.46 -5.45 2.01
N VAL A 111 -8.14 -4.66 2.84
CA VAL A 111 -8.99 -5.17 3.92
C VAL A 111 -10.31 -5.64 3.30
N THR A 112 -10.54 -6.95 3.24
CA THR A 112 -11.71 -7.52 2.54
C THR A 112 -12.93 -7.60 3.45
N ILE A 113 -12.73 -8.13 4.65
CA ILE A 113 -13.71 -8.20 5.74
C ILE A 113 -13.01 -7.77 7.04
N PRO A 114 -13.74 -7.40 8.10
CA PRO A 114 -13.12 -7.07 9.37
C PRO A 114 -12.16 -8.17 9.84
N GLY A 115 -10.88 -7.81 9.98
CA GLY A 115 -9.83 -8.73 10.41
C GLY A 115 -9.10 -9.50 9.31
N ASN A 116 -9.54 -9.45 8.05
CA ASN A 116 -8.86 -10.15 6.94
C ASN A 116 -8.20 -9.17 5.97
N VAL A 117 -6.92 -9.40 5.70
CA VAL A 117 -6.12 -8.66 4.73
C VAL A 117 -5.73 -9.58 3.60
N SER A 118 -6.10 -9.21 2.37
CA SER A 118 -5.58 -9.84 1.16
C SER A 118 -4.33 -9.10 0.68
N LEU A 119 -3.42 -9.82 0.02
CA LEU A 119 -2.19 -9.29 -0.55
C LEU A 119 -2.10 -9.68 -2.02
N HIS A 120 -1.91 -8.68 -2.87
CA HIS A 120 -1.74 -8.85 -4.31
C HIS A 120 -0.39 -8.27 -4.72
N CYS A 121 0.41 -9.05 -5.43
CA CYS A 121 1.73 -8.61 -5.91
C CYS A 121 1.91 -8.93 -7.38
N THR A 122 2.61 -8.06 -8.09
CA THR A 122 2.96 -8.17 -9.50
C THR A 122 4.43 -7.82 -9.71
N TRP A 123 5.08 -8.44 -10.69
CA TRP A 123 6.48 -8.16 -11.04
C TRP A 123 6.74 -8.48 -12.51
N LEU A 124 7.84 -7.94 -13.03
CA LEU A 124 8.36 -8.28 -14.34
C LEU A 124 9.55 -9.25 -14.20
N PRO A 125 9.62 -10.31 -15.04
CA PRO A 125 10.79 -11.15 -15.15
C PRO A 125 12.05 -10.35 -15.47
N GLY A 126 13.20 -10.77 -14.95
CA GLY A 126 14.49 -10.15 -15.26
C GLY A 126 14.80 -10.24 -16.76
N GLN A 127 15.43 -9.20 -17.31
CA GLN A 127 15.77 -9.14 -18.74
C GLN A 127 16.75 -10.25 -19.16
N GLY A 128 17.61 -10.69 -18.24
CA GLY A 128 18.52 -11.83 -18.45
C GLY A 128 18.00 -13.14 -17.87
N ALA A 129 16.75 -13.21 -17.39
CA ALA A 129 16.18 -14.44 -16.88
C ALA A 129 15.83 -15.39 -18.04
N PRO A 130 16.32 -16.65 -18.02
CA PRO A 130 15.96 -17.66 -19.01
C PRO A 130 14.45 -17.86 -19.15
N GLU A 131 13.99 -18.28 -20.33
CA GLU A 131 12.55 -18.53 -20.59
C GLU A 131 11.97 -19.64 -19.70
N ASP A 132 12.79 -20.61 -19.26
CA ASP A 132 12.36 -21.70 -18.37
C ASP A 132 12.29 -21.31 -16.89
N THR A 133 12.52 -20.02 -16.57
CA THR A 133 12.53 -19.52 -15.19
C THR A 133 11.15 -19.66 -14.55
N LYS A 134 11.10 -20.27 -13.36
CA LYS A 134 9.92 -20.26 -12.49
C LYS A 134 10.21 -19.39 -11.27
N TYR A 135 9.32 -18.44 -10.98
CA TYR A 135 9.41 -17.57 -9.82
C TYR A 135 8.50 -18.05 -8.69
N PHE A 136 8.94 -17.87 -7.45
CA PHE A 136 8.15 -18.19 -6.26
C PHE A 136 8.20 -17.00 -5.30
N LEU A 137 7.02 -16.58 -4.84
CA LEU A 137 6.86 -15.43 -3.95
C LEU A 137 6.53 -15.91 -2.54
N PHE A 138 7.22 -15.34 -1.56
CA PHE A 138 6.98 -15.49 -0.14
C PHE A 138 6.71 -14.12 0.46
N TYR A 139 5.74 -14.01 1.36
CA TYR A 139 5.63 -12.86 2.25
C TYR A 139 6.03 -13.25 3.68
N ARG A 140 6.58 -12.29 4.42
CA ARG A 140 6.76 -12.40 5.86
C ARG A 140 6.14 -11.19 6.56
N TYR A 141 5.35 -11.46 7.59
CA TYR A 141 4.78 -10.48 8.49
C TYR A 141 5.08 -10.92 9.94
N GLU A 142 5.80 -10.07 10.68
CA GLU A 142 6.35 -10.44 12.00
C GLU A 142 7.15 -11.76 11.91
N THR A 143 6.70 -12.82 12.57
CA THR A 143 7.29 -14.16 12.58
C THR A 143 6.67 -15.11 11.55
N HIS A 144 5.51 -14.77 10.98
CA HIS A 144 4.80 -15.61 10.02
C HIS A 144 5.39 -15.46 8.62
N THR A 145 5.66 -16.57 7.96
CA THR A 145 6.15 -16.62 6.57
C THR A 145 5.31 -17.61 5.78
N GLU A 146 4.93 -17.22 4.56
CA GLU A 146 4.05 -18.05 3.73
C GLU A 146 4.41 -17.91 2.25
N GLU A 147 4.40 -19.04 1.55
CA GLU A 147 4.55 -19.11 0.10
C GLU A 147 3.21 -18.85 -0.60
N CYS A 148 3.26 -18.17 -1.74
CA CYS A 148 2.10 -17.98 -2.57
C CYS A 148 1.70 -19.26 -3.31
N HIS A 149 0.40 -19.53 -3.34
CA HIS A 149 -0.17 -20.70 -4.03
C HIS A 149 -1.02 -20.32 -5.25
N SER A 150 -1.49 -19.07 -5.34
CA SER A 150 -2.35 -18.59 -6.43
C SER A 150 -1.58 -17.62 -7.33
N TYR A 151 -1.05 -18.13 -8.44
CA TYR A 151 -0.28 -17.36 -9.41
C TYR A 151 -1.05 -17.12 -10.70
N ILE A 152 -0.80 -15.95 -11.29
CA ILE A 152 -1.09 -15.68 -12.69
C ILE A 152 0.24 -15.66 -13.45
N LYS A 153 0.21 -16.22 -14.65
CA LYS A 153 1.42 -16.52 -15.43
C LYS A 153 1.43 -15.77 -16.74
N ASP A 154 2.63 -15.46 -17.22
CA ASP A 154 2.84 -14.91 -18.55
C ASP A 154 2.72 -15.96 -19.66
N LYS A 155 2.91 -15.52 -20.91
CA LYS A 155 2.84 -16.39 -22.10
C LYS A 155 3.90 -17.52 -22.13
N TRP A 156 4.95 -17.43 -21.31
CA TRP A 156 5.98 -18.45 -21.16
C TRP A 156 5.74 -19.32 -19.91
N ASN A 157 4.55 -19.26 -19.31
CA ASN A 157 4.19 -20.02 -18.12
C ASN A 157 5.07 -19.68 -16.89
N ARG A 158 5.63 -18.46 -16.85
CA ARG A 158 6.37 -17.93 -15.70
C ARG A 158 5.41 -17.18 -14.78
N ASN A 159 5.52 -17.39 -13.48
CA ASN A 159 4.72 -16.66 -12.50
C ASN A 159 5.12 -15.17 -12.52
N THR A 160 4.16 -14.27 -12.71
CA THR A 160 4.38 -12.80 -12.75
C THR A 160 3.46 -12.03 -11.83
N GLU A 161 2.47 -12.71 -11.25
CA GLU A 161 1.51 -12.15 -10.31
C GLU A 161 1.14 -13.22 -9.28
N CYS A 162 0.91 -12.78 -8.04
CA CYS A 162 0.53 -13.62 -6.92
C CYS A 162 -0.62 -12.98 -6.13
N ARG A 163 -1.55 -13.81 -5.65
CA ARG A 163 -2.67 -13.41 -4.79
C ARG A 163 -2.72 -14.27 -3.52
N PHE A 164 -2.76 -13.60 -2.37
CA PHE A 164 -3.17 -14.19 -1.09
C PHE A 164 -4.57 -13.67 -0.75
N SER A 165 -5.56 -14.55 -0.74
CA SER A 165 -6.94 -14.19 -0.40
C SER A 165 -7.11 -13.86 1.10
N SER A 166 -6.26 -14.45 1.93
CA SER A 166 -6.20 -14.24 3.37
C SER A 166 -4.76 -14.33 3.83
N THR A 167 -4.35 -13.44 4.75
CA THR A 167 -2.98 -13.37 5.29
C THR A 167 -3.02 -13.23 6.81
N GLN A 168 -1.86 -13.40 7.45
CA GLN A 168 -1.68 -13.09 8.88
C GLN A 168 -1.36 -11.60 9.15
N ILE A 169 -1.46 -10.75 8.13
CA ILE A 169 -1.23 -9.31 8.28
C ILE A 169 -2.38 -8.72 9.10
N LYS A 170 -2.04 -8.08 10.22
CA LYS A 170 -3.03 -7.46 11.12
C LYS A 170 -3.47 -6.12 10.53
N PRO A 171 -4.77 -5.88 10.30
CA PRO A 171 -5.22 -4.60 9.75
C PRO A 171 -5.06 -3.48 10.78
N GLY A 172 -4.79 -2.25 10.31
CA GLY A 172 -4.76 -1.05 11.17
C GLY A 172 -3.45 -0.76 11.89
N GLU A 173 -2.43 -1.61 11.71
CA GLU A 173 -1.09 -1.35 12.23
C GLU A 173 -0.36 -0.33 11.34
N ILE A 174 0.35 0.61 11.98
CA ILE A 174 1.10 1.68 11.30
C ILE A 174 2.59 1.33 11.30
N ASP A 175 3.26 1.56 10.18
CA ASP A 175 4.71 1.35 9.97
C ASP A 175 5.20 -0.08 10.28
N LYS A 176 4.29 -1.06 10.34
CA LYS A 176 4.65 -2.48 10.33
C LYS A 176 5.17 -2.87 8.96
N LEU A 177 6.25 -3.63 8.95
CA LEU A 177 6.92 -4.07 7.74
C LEU A 177 6.31 -5.37 7.21
N ILE A 178 5.89 -5.32 5.95
CA ILE A 178 5.60 -6.50 5.14
C ILE A 178 6.81 -6.74 4.27
N VAL A 179 7.41 -7.93 4.40
CA VAL A 179 8.56 -8.34 3.61
C VAL A 179 8.10 -9.21 2.47
N ILE A 180 8.50 -8.87 1.25
CA ILE A 180 8.28 -9.69 0.06
C ILE A 180 9.62 -10.25 -0.39
N HIS A 181 9.65 -11.56 -0.63
CA HIS A 181 10.80 -12.26 -1.19
C HIS A 181 10.36 -13.04 -2.42
N ILE A 182 11.03 -12.77 -3.54
CA ILE A 182 10.83 -13.53 -4.78
C ILE A 182 12.14 -14.24 -5.08
N ASN A 183 12.10 -15.56 -5.18
CA ASN A 183 13.21 -16.35 -5.69
C ASN A 183 12.81 -16.96 -7.04
N GLY A 184 13.75 -17.66 -7.68
CA GLY A 184 13.43 -18.39 -8.89
C GLY A 184 14.36 -19.56 -9.15
N SER A 185 13.93 -20.45 -10.03
CA SER A 185 14.70 -21.59 -10.50
C SER A 185 14.67 -21.65 -12.02
N SER A 186 15.81 -22.01 -12.61
CA SER A 186 15.99 -22.32 -14.03
C SER A 186 17.03 -23.43 -14.15
N LYS A 187 16.94 -24.23 -15.21
CA LYS A 187 17.96 -25.24 -15.53
C LYS A 187 19.24 -24.62 -16.09
N ARG A 188 19.16 -23.36 -16.56
CA ARG A 188 20.22 -22.71 -17.35
C ARG A 188 21.06 -21.73 -16.53
N ALA A 189 20.47 -21.10 -15.52
CA ALA A 189 21.15 -20.09 -14.71
C ALA A 189 20.59 -20.04 -13.28
N ALA A 190 21.43 -19.61 -12.35
CA ALA A 190 20.98 -19.21 -11.02
C ALA A 190 20.24 -17.88 -11.11
N ILE A 191 19.00 -17.86 -10.61
CA ILE A 191 18.13 -16.67 -10.63
C ILE A 191 18.37 -15.87 -9.36
N LYS A 192 18.76 -14.60 -9.51
CA LYS A 192 19.04 -13.71 -8.38
C LYS A 192 17.75 -13.40 -7.63
N PRO A 193 17.62 -13.81 -6.35
CA PRO A 193 16.43 -13.49 -5.57
C PRO A 193 16.29 -11.99 -5.36
N PHE A 194 15.06 -11.54 -5.16
CA PHE A 194 14.74 -10.15 -4.87
C PHE A 194 14.02 -10.07 -3.52
N GLN A 195 14.27 -8.99 -2.78
CA GLN A 195 13.60 -8.73 -1.50
C GLN A 195 13.27 -7.25 -1.39
N GLN A 196 12.04 -6.94 -0.98
CA GLN A 196 11.59 -5.59 -0.73
C GLN A 196 10.77 -5.53 0.56
N LEU A 197 10.95 -4.44 1.30
CA LEU A 197 10.23 -4.16 2.53
C LEU A 197 9.23 -3.05 2.22
N PHE A 198 7.98 -3.26 2.59
CA PHE A 198 6.92 -2.27 2.46
C PHE A 198 6.38 -1.92 3.85
N ASN A 199 6.20 -0.64 4.12
CA ASN A 199 5.36 -0.22 5.24
C ASN A 199 3.91 -0.57 4.88
N GLN A 200 3.19 -1.20 5.78
CA GLN A 200 1.84 -1.69 5.53
C GLN A 200 0.89 -0.61 4.99
N ASN A 201 0.87 0.55 5.63
CA ASN A 201 0.10 1.74 5.24
C ASN A 201 0.50 2.31 3.87
N ALA A 202 1.75 2.11 3.43
CA ALA A 202 2.20 2.59 2.13
C ALA A 202 1.69 1.74 0.96
N ILE A 203 1.27 0.49 1.23
CA ILE A 203 0.73 -0.41 0.22
C ILE A 203 -0.74 -0.77 0.42
N GLU A 204 -1.39 -0.23 1.45
CA GLU A 204 -2.83 -0.40 1.65
C GLU A 204 -3.61 0.42 0.62
N LYS A 205 -4.49 -0.26 -0.11
CA LYS A 205 -5.48 0.38 -0.97
C LYS A 205 -6.82 0.42 -0.26
N VAL A 206 -7.22 1.65 0.07
CA VAL A 206 -8.43 1.94 0.83
C VAL A 206 -9.67 1.47 0.07
N ASN A 207 -10.67 0.97 0.81
CA ASN A 207 -11.95 0.59 0.23
C ASN A 207 -12.78 1.83 -0.17
N VAL A 208 -13.68 1.65 -1.14
CA VAL A 208 -14.66 2.68 -1.49
C VAL A 208 -15.54 3.01 -0.27
N PRO A 209 -15.92 4.29 -0.05
CA PRO A 209 -16.91 4.65 0.98
C PRO A 209 -18.20 3.85 0.85
N ARG A 210 -18.82 3.51 1.98
CA ARG A 210 -20.05 2.70 2.00
C ARG A 210 -21.29 3.57 2.12
N ASN A 211 -22.44 3.03 1.72
CA ASN A 211 -23.76 3.65 1.93
C ASN A 211 -23.80 5.11 1.48
N ILE A 212 -23.28 5.38 0.28
CA ILE A 212 -23.26 6.73 -0.30
C ILE A 212 -24.70 7.10 -0.69
N SER A 213 -25.26 8.09 0.01
CA SER A 213 -26.57 8.64 -0.26
C SER A 213 -26.44 10.07 -0.74
N ILE A 214 -27.18 10.42 -1.79
CA ILE A 214 -27.19 11.76 -2.36
C ILE A 214 -28.63 12.18 -2.59
N SER A 215 -29.02 13.29 -2.00
CA SER A 215 -30.35 13.89 -2.14
C SER A 215 -30.26 15.36 -2.54
N LEU A 216 -31.38 15.89 -3.03
CA LEU A 216 -31.56 17.31 -3.27
C LEU A 216 -32.53 17.86 -2.24
N GLU A 217 -32.10 18.88 -1.51
CA GLU A 217 -32.96 19.65 -0.62
C GLU A 217 -32.91 21.11 -1.04
N GLU A 218 -34.07 21.64 -1.42
CA GLU A 218 -34.23 22.98 -1.98
C GLU A 218 -33.33 23.22 -3.20
N ASN A 219 -32.16 23.83 -2.98
CA ASN A 219 -31.17 24.17 -3.99
C ASN A 219 -29.78 23.58 -3.68
N ASP A 220 -29.71 22.68 -2.71
CA ASP A 220 -28.47 22.06 -2.26
C ASP A 220 -28.46 20.56 -2.54
N LEU A 221 -27.28 20.08 -2.91
CA LEU A 221 -26.94 18.67 -2.92
C LEU A 221 -26.45 18.29 -1.53
N LEU A 222 -27.12 17.33 -0.92
CA LEU A 222 -26.70 16.71 0.33
C LEU A 222 -26.16 15.32 0.04
N ALA A 223 -24.91 15.10 0.42
CA ALA A 223 -24.27 13.81 0.33
C ALA A 223 -23.89 13.31 1.72
N THR A 224 -24.22 12.06 2.02
CA THR A 224 -23.81 11.36 3.25
C THR A 224 -23.26 9.99 2.91
N TRP A 225 -22.30 9.52 3.70
CA TRP A 225 -21.70 8.21 3.50
C TRP A 225 -21.09 7.67 4.78
N GLU A 226 -20.91 6.36 4.82
CA GLU A 226 -20.13 5.69 5.85
C GLU A 226 -18.66 5.59 5.47
N LYS A 227 -17.79 5.51 6.49
CA LYS A 227 -16.37 5.27 6.30
C LYS A 227 -16.13 3.93 5.58
N PRO A 228 -14.99 3.79 4.87
CA PRO A 228 -14.57 2.52 4.28
C PRO A 228 -14.48 1.38 5.30
N ILE A 229 -14.56 0.12 4.82
CA ILE A 229 -14.24 -1.06 5.65
C ILE A 229 -12.78 -0.97 6.04
N SER A 230 -12.52 -0.71 7.31
CA SER A 230 -11.19 -0.49 7.87
C SER A 230 -11.28 -0.42 9.40
N PRO A 231 -10.23 -0.82 10.14
CA PRO A 231 -10.17 -0.63 11.60
C PRO A 231 -9.99 0.83 12.02
N PHE A 232 -9.57 1.72 11.11
CA PHE A 232 -9.38 3.13 11.43
C PHE A 232 -10.71 3.87 11.69
N ASP A 233 -10.67 4.87 12.56
CA ASP A 233 -11.79 5.77 12.83
C ASP A 233 -12.09 6.70 11.64
N LYS A 234 -13.27 7.33 11.66
CA LYS A 234 -13.76 8.16 10.54
C LYS A 234 -12.87 9.38 10.26
N GLU A 235 -12.23 9.92 11.29
CA GLU A 235 -11.31 11.07 11.23
C GLU A 235 -10.03 10.74 10.45
N CYS A 236 -9.70 9.46 10.32
CA CYS A 236 -8.55 8.96 9.57
C CYS A 236 -8.80 8.85 8.06
N PHE A 237 -9.94 9.33 7.57
CA PHE A 237 -10.26 9.31 6.13
C PHE A 237 -10.42 10.71 5.57
N GLU A 238 -9.87 10.89 4.39
CA GLU A 238 -10.18 12.01 3.51
C GLU A 238 -10.84 11.47 2.23
N TYR A 239 -11.70 12.28 1.65
CA TYR A 239 -12.53 11.90 0.51
C TYR A 239 -12.32 12.88 -0.64
N GLU A 240 -12.39 12.37 -1.86
CA GLU A 240 -12.58 13.19 -3.05
C GLU A 240 -13.97 12.95 -3.61
N PHE A 241 -14.70 14.05 -3.80
CA PHE A 241 -16.05 14.09 -4.34
C PHE A 241 -16.00 14.68 -5.74
N TYR A 242 -16.27 13.84 -6.73
CA TYR A 242 -16.27 14.20 -8.13
C TYR A 242 -17.69 14.42 -8.62
N LEU A 243 -17.97 15.62 -9.12
CA LEU A 243 -19.27 16.05 -9.59
C LEU A 243 -19.17 16.50 -11.05
N ILE A 244 -20.09 16.03 -11.89
CA ILE A 244 -20.27 16.50 -13.27
C ILE A 244 -21.68 17.05 -13.42
N ASN A 245 -21.81 18.31 -13.85
CA ASN A 245 -23.07 18.83 -14.36
C ASN A 245 -23.25 18.32 -15.80
N LEU A 246 -24.26 17.49 -16.04
CA LEU A 246 -24.47 16.85 -17.35
C LEU A 246 -25.06 17.82 -18.39
N LYS A 247 -25.63 18.94 -17.97
CA LYS A 247 -26.17 19.98 -18.86
C LYS A 247 -25.07 20.91 -19.37
N SER A 248 -24.18 21.37 -18.49
CA SER A 248 -23.08 22.29 -18.87
C SER A 248 -21.77 21.57 -19.19
N GLY A 249 -21.64 20.30 -18.83
CA GLY A 249 -20.39 19.54 -18.92
C GLY A 249 -19.34 19.93 -17.87
N ASN A 250 -19.66 20.85 -16.95
CA ASN A 250 -18.72 21.30 -15.92
C ASN A 250 -18.37 20.18 -14.94
N LYS A 251 -17.09 20.07 -14.58
CA LYS A 251 -16.52 19.01 -13.74
C LYS A 251 -15.80 19.62 -12.55
N GLN A 252 -16.04 19.08 -11.37
CA GLN A 252 -15.43 19.55 -10.13
C GLN A 252 -14.98 18.37 -9.26
N ILE A 253 -13.81 18.48 -8.64
CA ILE A 253 -13.32 17.56 -7.61
C ILE A 253 -13.14 18.36 -6.32
N LEU A 254 -13.81 17.94 -5.26
CA LEU A 254 -13.79 18.58 -3.95
C LEU A 254 -13.16 17.63 -2.93
N LYS A 255 -12.29 18.16 -2.07
CA LYS A 255 -11.68 17.40 -0.97
C LYS A 255 -12.48 17.61 0.30
N ILE A 256 -12.82 16.52 0.98
CA ILE A 256 -13.74 16.51 2.12
C ILE A 256 -13.14 15.64 3.23
N SER A 257 -13.24 16.10 4.48
CA SER A 257 -12.73 15.38 5.67
C SER A 257 -13.84 14.98 6.66
N SER A 258 -15.10 15.08 6.23
CA SER A 258 -16.30 14.68 6.97
C SER A 258 -17.07 13.62 6.21
N ASN A 259 -17.94 12.88 6.89
CA ASN A 259 -18.83 11.88 6.30
C ASN A 259 -20.13 12.45 5.72
N SER A 260 -20.24 13.76 5.68
CA SER A 260 -21.36 14.49 5.09
C SER A 260 -20.85 15.74 4.38
N PHE A 261 -21.57 16.14 3.34
CA PHE A 261 -21.22 17.26 2.51
C PHE A 261 -22.46 17.94 1.93
N ARG A 262 -22.43 19.28 1.90
CA ARG A 262 -23.50 20.12 1.36
C ARG A 262 -22.91 21.05 0.32
N LEU A 263 -23.49 21.06 -0.88
CA LEU A 263 -23.06 21.90 -1.99
C LEU A 263 -24.23 22.61 -2.65
N ARG A 264 -24.13 23.92 -2.82
CA ARG A 264 -25.09 24.69 -3.60
C ARG A 264 -24.98 24.31 -5.07
N ILE A 265 -26.10 23.92 -5.70
CA ILE A 265 -26.12 23.51 -7.11
C ILE A 265 -27.32 24.09 -7.87
N ASP A 266 -27.29 23.97 -9.19
CA ASP A 266 -28.43 24.27 -10.05
C ASP A 266 -29.34 23.05 -10.14
N VAL A 267 -30.43 23.04 -9.38
CA VAL A 267 -31.40 21.94 -9.35
C VAL A 267 -32.15 21.71 -10.66
N THR A 268 -32.02 22.61 -11.65
CA THR A 268 -32.53 22.39 -13.00
C THR A 268 -31.62 21.51 -13.87
N SER A 269 -30.43 21.19 -13.36
CA SER A 269 -29.45 20.34 -14.02
C SER A 269 -29.45 18.93 -13.44
N ARG A 270 -29.10 17.95 -14.28
CA ARG A 270 -28.77 16.58 -13.84
C ARG A 270 -27.27 16.48 -13.57
N TYR A 271 -26.90 15.78 -12.52
CA TYR A 271 -25.53 15.61 -12.07
C TYR A 271 -25.15 14.14 -12.01
N SER A 272 -23.88 13.86 -12.30
CA SER A 272 -23.23 12.57 -12.07
C SER A 272 -22.19 12.74 -10.98
N VAL A 273 -22.27 11.90 -9.95
CA VAL A 273 -21.39 11.93 -8.78
C VAL A 273 -20.61 10.64 -8.66
N ARG A 274 -19.34 10.76 -8.27
CA ARG A 274 -18.51 9.65 -7.79
C ARG A 274 -17.72 10.11 -6.56
N MET A 275 -17.36 9.15 -5.72
CA MET A 275 -16.56 9.43 -4.54
C MET A 275 -15.48 8.37 -4.32
N ARG A 276 -14.35 8.76 -3.75
CA ARG A 276 -13.27 7.87 -3.34
C ARG A 276 -12.69 8.31 -2.01
N ALA A 277 -11.99 7.41 -1.33
CA ALA A 277 -11.36 7.65 -0.04
C ALA A 277 -9.85 7.40 -0.08
N ASN A 278 -9.14 8.06 0.83
CA ASN A 278 -7.77 7.72 1.20
C ASN A 278 -7.60 7.95 2.71
N HIS A 279 -6.49 7.50 3.26
CA HIS A 279 -6.10 7.85 4.61
C HIS A 279 -5.74 9.33 4.73
N ASN A 280 -6.26 9.95 5.77
CA ASN A 280 -5.89 11.27 6.18
C ASN A 280 -4.50 11.23 6.83
N HIS A 281 -3.62 12.14 6.42
CA HIS A 281 -2.25 12.29 6.93
C HIS A 281 -2.13 12.44 8.45
N ILE A 282 -3.23 12.80 9.13
CA ILE A 282 -3.31 12.86 10.60
C ILE A 282 -3.07 11.49 11.24
N CYS A 283 -3.55 10.41 10.61
CA CYS A 283 -3.44 9.06 11.19
C CYS A 283 -2.27 8.26 10.62
N CYS A 284 -2.03 8.34 9.31
CA CYS A 284 -0.91 7.64 8.68
C CYS A 284 -0.53 8.31 7.36
N ALA A 285 0.66 8.00 6.86
CA ALA A 285 1.07 8.42 5.53
C ALA A 285 0.02 8.02 4.49
N ARG A 286 -0.26 8.93 3.54
CA ARG A 286 -1.20 8.68 2.45
C ARG A 286 -0.77 7.44 1.66
N GLY A 287 -1.65 6.47 1.57
CA GLY A 287 -1.50 5.28 0.74
C GLY A 287 -2.16 5.44 -0.62
N PHE A 288 -2.67 4.34 -1.17
CA PHE A 288 -3.42 4.36 -2.41
C PHE A 288 -4.85 4.86 -2.18
N TRP A 289 -5.29 5.76 -3.06
CA TRP A 289 -6.71 6.09 -3.18
C TRP A 289 -7.52 4.83 -3.49
N SER A 290 -8.72 4.75 -2.92
CA SER A 290 -9.72 3.77 -3.35
C SER A 290 -10.02 3.96 -4.84
N ASP A 291 -10.61 2.92 -5.42
CA ASP A 291 -11.31 3.09 -6.68
C ASP A 291 -12.44 4.12 -6.50
N TRP A 292 -12.86 4.73 -7.61
CA TRP A 292 -14.06 5.57 -7.58
C TRP A 292 -15.28 4.69 -7.33
N SER A 293 -16.23 5.23 -6.56
CA SER A 293 -17.55 4.62 -6.41
C SER A 293 -18.26 4.48 -7.76
N GLU A 294 -19.31 3.66 -7.75
CA GLU A 294 -20.28 3.67 -8.83
C GLU A 294 -20.85 5.08 -9.05
N VAL A 295 -21.33 5.31 -10.27
CA VAL A 295 -21.90 6.61 -10.65
C VAL A 295 -23.27 6.75 -10.02
N ILE A 296 -23.47 7.81 -9.26
CA ILE A 296 -24.77 8.18 -8.72
C ILE A 296 -25.28 9.38 -9.52
N SER A 297 -26.45 9.23 -10.15
CA SER A 297 -27.10 10.32 -10.89
C SER A 297 -28.17 10.99 -10.04
N VAL A 298 -28.19 12.32 -9.99
CA VAL A 298 -29.16 13.10 -9.22
C VAL A 298 -29.64 14.32 -10.00
N GLY A 299 -30.87 14.78 -9.74
CA GLY A 299 -31.49 15.90 -10.47
C GLY A 299 -32.39 15.45 -11.63
N GLN A 300 -33.15 16.39 -12.19
CA GLN A 300 -34.13 16.11 -13.24
C GLN A 300 -33.62 16.53 -14.62
N ASN A 301 -33.88 15.69 -15.63
CA ASN A 301 -33.76 16.07 -17.02
C ASN A 301 -35.00 16.90 -17.42
N LYS A 302 -34.93 18.24 -17.40
CA LYS A 302 -36.01 19.08 -17.96
C LYS A 302 -36.35 18.73 -19.43
N LEU A 303 -35.39 18.16 -20.18
CA LEU A 303 -35.56 17.79 -21.57
C LEU A 303 -36.55 16.63 -21.76
N GLU A 304 -36.59 15.65 -20.86
CA GLU A 304 -37.53 14.52 -20.95
C GLU A 304 -38.98 14.98 -20.76
N ASN A 305 -39.22 15.89 -19.82
CA ASN A 305 -40.52 16.54 -19.65
C ASN A 305 -40.89 17.37 -20.90
N SER A 306 -39.97 18.14 -21.46
CA SER A 306 -40.29 18.96 -22.64
C SER A 306 -40.66 18.12 -23.86
N ILE A 307 -40.00 16.98 -24.06
CA ILE A 307 -40.26 16.09 -25.20
C ILE A 307 -41.63 15.39 -25.02
N THR A 308 -41.95 14.91 -23.82
CA THR A 308 -43.27 14.32 -23.54
C THR A 308 -44.41 15.33 -23.70
N TRP A 309 -44.21 16.59 -23.27
CA TRP A 309 -45.17 17.68 -23.49
C TRP A 309 -45.36 18.01 -24.98
N VAL A 310 -44.27 18.05 -25.77
CA VAL A 310 -44.36 18.28 -27.21
C VAL A 310 -45.09 17.14 -27.91
N PHE A 311 -44.80 15.88 -27.59
CA PHE A 311 -45.49 14.73 -28.17
C PHE A 311 -46.98 14.68 -27.80
N THR A 312 -47.34 15.00 -26.56
CA THR A 312 -48.75 15.06 -26.15
C THR A 312 -49.51 16.18 -26.87
N LEU A 313 -48.92 17.37 -27.00
CA LEU A 313 -49.50 18.46 -27.80
C LEU A 313 -49.68 18.07 -29.27
N LEU A 314 -48.70 17.38 -29.86
CA LEU A 314 -48.77 16.92 -31.25
C LEU A 314 -49.90 15.90 -31.46
N CYS A 315 -50.05 14.94 -30.53
CA CYS A 315 -51.15 13.97 -30.56
C CYS A 315 -52.52 14.64 -30.44
N VAL A 316 -52.68 15.63 -29.55
CA VAL A 316 -53.94 16.39 -29.40
C VAL A 316 -54.26 17.17 -30.68
N PHE A 317 -53.26 17.83 -31.28
CA PHE A 317 -53.46 18.57 -32.52
C PHE A 317 -53.92 17.65 -33.66
N VAL A 318 -53.26 16.50 -33.84
CA VAL A 318 -53.65 15.50 -34.84
C VAL A 318 -55.09 15.03 -34.60
N PHE A 319 -55.46 14.70 -33.36
CA PHE A 319 -56.82 14.28 -33.02
C PHE A 319 -57.88 15.36 -33.32
N CYS A 320 -57.60 16.62 -32.98
CA CYS A 320 -58.48 17.74 -33.31
C CYS A 320 -58.65 17.94 -34.82
N THR A 321 -57.57 17.80 -35.61
CA THR A 321 -57.67 17.89 -37.07
C THR A 321 -58.50 16.76 -37.67
N PHE A 322 -58.38 15.52 -37.17
CA PHE A 322 -59.21 14.40 -37.60
C PHE A 322 -60.69 14.63 -37.27
N LEU A 323 -61.01 15.15 -36.09
CA LEU A 323 -62.39 15.49 -35.71
C LEU A 323 -62.96 16.60 -36.60
N LEU A 324 -62.20 17.65 -36.90
CA LEU A 324 -62.63 18.73 -37.78
C LEU A 324 -62.90 18.25 -39.20
N VAL A 325 -62.02 17.42 -39.77
CA VAL A 325 -62.23 16.82 -41.10
C VAL A 325 -63.46 15.93 -41.10
N ALA A 326 -63.67 15.11 -40.05
CA ALA A 326 -64.85 14.27 -39.94
C ALA A 326 -66.17 15.05 -39.80
N ILE A 327 -66.13 16.27 -39.25
CA ILE A 327 -67.30 17.17 -39.15
C ILE A 327 -67.56 17.90 -40.46
N ILE A 328 -66.51 18.32 -41.19
CA ILE A 328 -66.62 19.05 -42.47
C ILE A 328 -67.00 18.12 -43.64
N CYS A 329 -66.58 16.85 -43.59
CA CYS A 329 -66.90 15.84 -44.61
C CYS A 329 -68.23 15.10 -44.36
N LYS A 330 -69.12 15.66 -43.54
CA LYS A 330 -70.44 15.11 -43.20
C LYS A 330 -71.56 15.98 -43.75
#